data_AF-A0A2A9DPL7-F1
#
_entry.id   AF-A0A2A9DPL7-F1
#
_cell.length_a   1.000
_cell.length_b   1.000
_cell.length_c   1.000
_cell.angle_alpha   90.00
_cell.angle_beta   90.00
_cell.angle_gamma   90.00
#
_symmetry.space_group_name_H-M   'P 1'
#
loop_
_entity.id
_entity.type
_entity.pdbx_description
1 polymer ?
#
loop_
_entity_poly.entity_id
_entity_poly.type
_entity_poly.pdbx_seq_one_letter_code
_entity_poly.pdbx_strand_id
1 'polypeptide(L)'
;MKLQEAYRILEAMTPPTVSREAAEDSLEAGAPEGAILALIEDAMTERELTWQMLEFARKLDLSSPYELLLDLVESDFRDNSVA
;
A
#
# COMPACT_ATOMS: atom_id res chain seq x y z
N MET A 1 -8.39 -5.64 12.99
CA MET A 1 -8.31 -6.43 11.74
C MET A 1 -6.93 -7.05 11.65
N LYS A 2 -6.77 -8.26 11.12
CA LYS A 2 -5.43 -8.84 10.94
C LYS A 2 -4.78 -8.22 9.70
N LEU A 3 -3.47 -7.97 9.71
CA LEU A 3 -2.78 -7.34 8.59
C LEU A 3 -2.83 -8.18 7.30
N GLN A 4 -2.83 -9.51 7.39
CA GLN A 4 -3.04 -10.40 6.24
C GLN A 4 -4.43 -10.25 5.61
N GLU A 5 -5.44 -9.96 6.43
CA GLU A 5 -6.80 -9.69 5.94
C GLU A 5 -6.88 -8.29 5.33
N ALA A 6 -6.21 -7.32 5.96
CA ALA A 6 -6.07 -5.97 5.43
C ALA A 6 -5.40 -5.97 4.04
N TYR A 7 -4.31 -6.75 3.88
CA TYR A 7 -3.66 -6.94 2.58
C TYR A 7 -4.64 -7.43 1.51
N ARG A 8 -5.43 -8.46 1.78
CA ARG A 8 -6.38 -9.00 0.79
C ARG A 8 -7.47 -8.00 0.41
N ILE A 9 -7.90 -7.17 1.35
CA ILE A 9 -8.85 -6.09 1.06
C ILE A 9 -8.20 -5.05 0.16
N LEU A 10 -6.97 -4.64 0.48
CA LEU A 10 -6.22 -3.69 -0.32
C LEU A 10 -5.95 -4.25 -1.73
N GLU A 11 -5.52 -5.51 -1.84
CA GLU A 11 -5.31 -6.22 -3.10
C GLU A 11 -6.56 -6.25 -3.97
N ALA A 12 -7.74 -6.44 -3.38
CA ALA A 12 -9.00 -6.41 -4.11
C ALA A 12 -9.38 -5.00 -4.60
N MET A 13 -8.82 -3.95 -3.98
CA MET A 13 -8.95 -2.56 -4.44
C MET A 13 -7.92 -2.20 -5.51
N THR A 14 -6.78 -2.89 -5.53
CA THR A 14 -5.69 -2.66 -6.48
C THR A 14 -6.01 -3.30 -7.83
N PRO A 15 -5.89 -2.56 -8.95
CA PRO A 15 -6.06 -3.12 -10.29
C PRO A 15 -5.15 -4.33 -10.57
N PRO A 16 -5.57 -5.27 -11.44
CA PRO A 16 -4.75 -6.42 -11.80
C PRO A 16 -3.51 -6.06 -12.61
N THR A 17 -3.44 -4.84 -13.15
CA THR A 17 -2.26 -4.30 -13.86
C THR A 17 -1.09 -4.07 -12.93
N VAL A 18 -1.35 -3.70 -11.67
CA VAL A 18 -0.32 -3.44 -10.65
C VAL A 18 0.39 -4.72 -10.26
N SER A 19 1.71 -4.68 -10.22
CA SER A 19 2.55 -5.78 -9.72
C SER A 19 2.20 -6.17 -8.28
N ARG A 20 2.37 -7.45 -7.97
CA ARG A 20 2.21 -8.01 -6.62
C ARG A 20 3.48 -8.70 -6.12
N GLU A 21 4.53 -8.76 -6.94
CA GLU A 21 5.74 -9.54 -6.67
C GLU A 21 6.37 -9.14 -5.33
N ALA A 22 6.65 -7.85 -5.12
CA ALA A 22 7.26 -7.37 -3.88
C ALA A 22 6.34 -7.57 -2.67
N ALA A 23 5.03 -7.43 -2.86
CA ALA A 23 4.04 -7.60 -1.81
C ALA A 23 3.88 -9.09 -1.40
N GLU A 24 3.87 -9.99 -2.38
CA GLU A 24 3.84 -11.44 -2.21
C GLU A 24 5.11 -11.93 -1.51
N ASP A 25 6.30 -11.50 -1.96
CA ASP A 25 7.59 -11.81 -1.32
C ASP A 25 7.58 -11.41 0.18
N SER A 26 7.06 -10.22 0.49
CA SER A 26 6.97 -9.73 1.87
C SER A 26 5.96 -10.54 2.70
N LEU A 27 4.85 -11.00 2.12
CA LEU A 27 3.91 -11.88 2.80
C LEU A 27 4.51 -13.25 3.10
N GLU A 28 5.22 -13.83 2.14
CA GLU A 28 5.91 -15.12 2.29
C GLU A 28 6.99 -15.05 3.38
N ALA A 29 7.67 -13.90 3.49
CA ALA A 29 8.61 -13.61 4.57
C ALA A 29 7.96 -13.38 5.94
N GLY A 30 6.62 -13.37 6.03
CA GLY A 30 5.89 -13.12 7.26
C GLY A 30 5.83 -11.64 7.69
N ALA A 31 6.06 -10.72 6.74
CA ALA A 31 6.03 -9.27 6.96
C ALA A 31 4.82 -8.63 6.25
N PRO A 32 3.60 -8.75 6.83
CA PRO A 32 2.39 -8.25 6.19
C PRO A 32 2.31 -6.71 6.12
N GLU A 33 3.01 -5.99 6.99
CA GLU A 33 3.13 -4.52 6.91
C GLU A 33 3.92 -4.11 5.66
N GLY A 34 5.05 -4.80 5.41
CA GLY A 34 5.85 -4.60 4.21
C GLY A 34 5.07 -4.93 2.94
N ALA A 35 4.23 -5.95 2.98
CA ALA A 35 3.38 -6.30 1.85
C ALA A 35 2.36 -5.22 1.50
N ILE A 36 1.74 -4.63 2.52
CA ILE A 36 0.80 -3.53 2.35
C ILE A 36 1.50 -2.30 1.77
N LEU A 37 2.68 -1.94 2.30
CA LEU A 37 3.44 -0.81 1.79
C LEU A 37 3.89 -1.04 0.34
N ALA A 38 4.46 -2.22 0.04
CA ALA A 38 4.90 -2.57 -1.31
C ALA A 38 3.76 -2.46 -2.33
N LEU A 39 2.56 -2.96 -1.99
CA LEU A 39 1.40 -2.87 -2.87
C LEU A 39 0.95 -1.42 -3.11
N ILE A 40 1.08 -0.54 -2.11
CA ILE A 40 0.81 0.90 -2.25
C ILE A 40 1.86 1.57 -3.15
N GLU A 41 3.15 1.26 -2.94
CA GLU A 41 4.27 1.81 -3.72
C GLU A 41 4.22 1.37 -5.19
N ASP A 42 3.88 0.10 -5.44
CA ASP A 42 3.70 -0.43 -6.81
C ASP A 42 2.52 0.25 -7.49
N ALA A 43 1.38 0.39 -6.80
CA ALA A 43 0.23 1.12 -7.35
C ALA A 43 0.57 2.58 -7.66
N MET A 44 1.40 3.21 -6.84
CA MET A 44 1.85 4.59 -7.07
C MET A 44 2.77 4.69 -8.29
N THR A 45 3.75 3.80 -8.38
CA THR A 45 4.71 3.72 -9.49
C THR A 45 4.00 3.52 -10.83
N GLU A 46 2.96 2.69 -10.83
CA GLU A 46 2.15 2.40 -12.01
C GLU A 46 1.03 3.42 -12.26
N ARG A 47 0.91 4.45 -11.41
CA ARG A 47 -0.12 5.51 -11.48
C ARG A 47 -1.56 5.02 -11.32
N GLU A 48 -1.73 3.92 -10.61
CA GLU A 48 -3.03 3.29 -10.30
C GLU A 48 -3.43 3.48 -8.82
N LEU A 49 -2.57 4.13 -8.01
CA LEU A 49 -2.88 4.44 -6.62
C LEU A 49 -4.11 5.36 -6.54
N THR A 50 -5.04 5.04 -5.65
CA THR A 50 -6.24 5.86 -5.39
C THR A 50 -6.25 6.38 -3.96
N TRP A 51 -6.96 7.50 -3.74
CA TRP A 51 -7.22 8.01 -2.40
C TRP A 51 -7.91 6.98 -1.50
N GLN A 52 -8.78 6.14 -2.05
CA GLN A 52 -9.45 5.10 -1.27
C GLN A 52 -8.46 4.05 -0.74
N MET A 53 -7.46 3.66 -1.54
CA MET A 53 -6.40 2.74 -1.11
C MET A 53 -5.55 3.35 0.00
N LEU A 54 -5.15 4.62 -0.15
CA LEU A 54 -4.40 5.35 0.88
C LEU A 54 -5.21 5.49 2.18
N GLU A 55 -6.46 5.95 2.09
CA GLU A 55 -7.33 6.08 3.27
C GLU A 55 -7.58 4.75 3.97
N PHE A 56 -7.62 3.64 3.23
CA PHE A 56 -7.71 2.32 3.81
C PHE A 56 -6.42 1.96 4.56
N ALA A 57 -5.26 2.11 3.92
CA ALA A 57 -3.95 1.85 4.53
C ALA A 57 -3.72 2.70 5.79
N ARG A 58 -4.16 3.96 5.79
CA ARG A 58 -4.10 4.89 6.93
C ARG A 58 -4.90 4.47 8.15
N LYS A 59 -5.92 3.63 7.97
CA LYS A 59 -6.75 3.13 9.09
C LYS A 59 -6.15 1.89 9.75
N LEU A 60 -5.03 1.39 9.21
CA LEU A 60 -4.34 0.23 9.74
C LEU A 60 -3.40 0.64 10.86
N ASP A 61 -3.32 -0.20 11.88
CA ASP A 61 -2.37 -0.06 13.00
C ASP A 61 -1.01 -0.60 12.53
N LEU A 62 -0.32 0.19 11.69
CA LEU A 62 1.01 -0.12 11.18
C LEU A 62 2.06 0.36 12.18
N SER A 63 3.20 -0.34 12.25
CA SER A 63 4.32 0.16 13.06
C SER A 63 4.89 1.46 12.49
N SER A 64 5.45 2.28 13.39
CA SER A 64 5.93 3.64 13.10
C SER A 64 6.82 3.78 11.83
N PRO A 65 7.73 2.85 11.51
CA PRO A 65 8.49 2.94 10.26
C PRO A 65 7.61 2.93 9.00
N TYR A 66 6.56 2.11 8.97
CA TYR A 66 5.65 2.01 7.82
C TYR A 66 4.66 3.18 7.77
N GLU A 67 4.27 3.73 8.92
CA GLU A 67 3.47 4.97 8.94
C GLU A 67 4.22 6.14 8.29
N LEU A 68 5.52 6.29 8.60
CA LEU A 68 6.37 7.33 7.99
C LEU A 68 6.57 7.14 6.49
N LEU A 69 6.70 5.89 6.03
CA LEU A 69 6.79 5.60 4.60
C LEU A 69 5.46 5.90 3.90
N LEU A 70 4.33 5.57 4.53
CA LEU A 70 3.01 5.90 4.02
C LEU A 70 2.76 7.43 3.97
N ASP A 71 3.30 8.20 4.91
CA ASP A 71 3.30 9.67 4.86
C ASP A 71 4.02 10.20 3.61
N LEU A 72 5.17 9.62 3.28
CA LEU A 72 5.97 10.01 2.11
C LEU A 72 5.23 9.70 0.80
N VAL A 73 4.66 8.49 0.70
CA VAL A 73 3.82 8.08 -0.45
C VAL A 73 2.62 9.03 -0.58
N GLU A 74 1.90 9.33 0.50
CA GLU A 74 0.74 10.24 0.44
C GLU A 74 1.15 11.65 -0.01
N SER A 75 2.26 12.18 0.49
CA SER A 75 2.75 13.50 0.10
C SER A 75 3.04 13.55 -1.40
N ASP A 76 3.78 12.58 -1.94
CA ASP A 76 4.13 12.56 -3.35
C ASP A 76 2.90 12.26 -4.24
N PHE A 77 1.99 11.39 -3.80
CA PHE A 77 0.72 11.18 -4.49
C PHE A 77 -0.11 12.46 -4.55
N ARG A 78 -0.20 13.21 -3.45
CA ARG A 78 -0.91 14.49 -3.40
C ARG A 78 -0.31 15.49 -4.39
N ASP A 79 1.01 15.66 -4.38
CA ASP A 79 1.71 16.61 -5.25
C ASP A 79 1.55 16.25 -6.75
N ASN A 80 1.57 14.96 -7.09
CA ASN A 80 1.36 14.50 -8.47
C ASN A 80 -0.12 14.45 -8.90
N SER A 81 -1.07 14.37 -7.96
CA SER A 81 -2.50 14.32 -8.27
C SER A 81 -3.12 15.69 -8.56
N VAL A 82 -2.45 16.78 -8.14
CA VAL A 82 -2.92 18.17 -8.31
C VAL A 82 -2.27 18.86 -9.53
N ALA A 83 -1.30 18.20 -10.17
CA ALA A 83 -0.60 18.65 -11.38
C ALA A 83 -1.32 18.24 -12.67
#